data_AF-A0A355RXY0-F1
#
_entry.id   AF-A0A355RXY0-F1
#
_cell.length_a   1.000
_cell.length_b   1.000
_cell.length_c   1.000
_cell.angle_alpha   90.00
_cell.angle_beta   90.00
_cell.angle_gamma   90.00
#
_symmetry.space_group_name_H-M   'P 1'
#
loop_
_entity.id
_entity.type
_entity.pdbx_description
1 polymer ?
#
loop_
_entity_poly.entity_id
_entity_poly.type
_entity_poly.pdbx_seq_one_letter_code
_entity_poly.pdbx_strand_id
1 'polypeptide(L)'
;KLDIIPERENFLLYDSMVAFHIQKGSTVPMDAHDFYFGLRQRFPERDGMYFLPDQVSVYDAKRLREDLNEQMSFFILDERSAIQWLQRELSVPQTYQDIQPKFLEELKQFKYEKMPELRDILDENFLQDEAGRWYVADVSKQSDLEKLRTKKLLKEFDEYRNGKARLKIFRTEAIRAGFKKCWSEKDYKTIVSIGERLPEKVLQEDASILMYYDNALTRMED
;
A
#
# COMPACT_ATOMS: atom_id res chain seq x y z
N LYS A 1 8.61 -5.21 -7.93
CA LYS A 1 7.52 -4.94 -8.88
C LYS A 1 7.45 -6.13 -9.82
N LEU A 2 6.31 -6.85 -9.91
CA LEU A 2 6.16 -7.93 -10.89
C LEU A 2 6.19 -7.35 -12.30
N ASP A 3 6.91 -8.01 -13.21
CA ASP A 3 6.97 -7.60 -14.61
C ASP A 3 5.55 -7.54 -15.21
N ILE A 4 5.27 -6.45 -15.91
CA ILE A 4 4.04 -6.31 -16.70
C ILE A 4 4.10 -7.35 -17.82
N ILE A 5 3.01 -8.09 -17.99
CA ILE A 5 2.82 -9.01 -19.11
C ILE A 5 2.07 -8.23 -20.18
N PRO A 6 2.73 -7.72 -21.24
CA PRO A 6 2.10 -6.83 -22.21
C PRO A 6 0.84 -7.45 -22.83
N GLU A 7 0.83 -8.78 -23.04
CA GLU A 7 -0.28 -9.52 -23.62
C GLU A 7 -1.56 -9.49 -22.76
N ARG A 8 -1.50 -8.97 -21.54
CA ARG A 8 -2.65 -8.82 -20.63
C ARG A 8 -3.15 -7.39 -20.52
N GLU A 9 -2.52 -6.45 -21.21
CA GLU A 9 -2.96 -5.07 -21.27
C GLU A 9 -4.16 -4.94 -22.22
N ASN A 10 -5.08 -4.04 -21.88
CA ASN A 10 -6.34 -3.87 -22.61
C ASN A 10 -6.15 -3.65 -24.11
N PHE A 11 -5.19 -2.82 -24.53
CA PHE A 11 -4.95 -2.46 -25.92
C PHE A 11 -4.37 -3.62 -26.73
N LEU A 12 -3.43 -4.38 -26.17
CA LEU A 12 -2.89 -5.58 -26.83
C LEU A 12 -3.91 -6.72 -26.92
N LEU A 13 -4.80 -6.84 -25.92
CA LEU A 13 -5.93 -7.76 -25.98
C LEU A 13 -6.92 -7.37 -27.09
N TYR A 14 -7.16 -6.07 -27.30
CA TYR A 14 -8.00 -5.58 -28.39
C TYR A 14 -7.35 -5.81 -29.76
N ASP A 15 -6.06 -5.46 -29.91
CA ASP A 15 -5.32 -5.68 -31.15
C ASP A 15 -5.28 -7.17 -31.53
N SER A 16 -5.11 -8.05 -30.53
CA SER A 16 -5.18 -9.50 -30.72
C SER A 16 -6.57 -9.98 -31.18
N MET A 17 -7.64 -9.39 -30.61
CA MET A 17 -9.02 -9.68 -31.02
C MET A 17 -9.29 -9.24 -32.46
N VAL A 18 -8.84 -8.05 -32.84
CA VAL A 18 -8.95 -7.52 -34.21
C VAL A 18 -8.18 -8.40 -35.19
N ALA A 19 -6.92 -8.74 -34.88
CA ALA A 19 -6.08 -9.58 -35.71
C ALA A 19 -6.69 -10.98 -35.94
N PHE A 20 -7.27 -11.59 -34.89
CA PHE A 20 -7.96 -12.87 -34.98
C PHE A 20 -9.12 -12.85 -35.99
N HIS A 21 -9.96 -11.80 -35.96
CA HIS A 21 -11.10 -11.68 -36.86
C HIS A 21 -10.68 -11.41 -38.30
N ILE A 22 -9.67 -10.54 -38.50
CA ILE A 22 -9.10 -10.26 -39.82
C ILE A 22 -8.50 -11.53 -40.43
N GLN A 23 -7.74 -12.31 -39.66
CA GLN A 23 -7.13 -13.56 -40.14
C GLN A 23 -8.16 -14.62 -40.54
N LYS A 24 -9.34 -14.62 -39.89
CA LYS A 24 -10.46 -15.52 -40.20
C LYS A 24 -11.40 -14.98 -41.28
N GLY A 25 -11.08 -13.83 -41.90
CA GLY A 25 -11.92 -13.21 -42.93
C GLY A 25 -13.27 -12.73 -42.42
N SER A 26 -13.39 -12.46 -41.13
CA SER A 26 -14.62 -12.03 -40.46
C SER A 26 -14.56 -10.54 -40.10
N THR A 27 -15.72 -9.88 -40.03
CA THR A 27 -15.81 -8.50 -39.55
C THR A 27 -15.55 -8.43 -38.05
N VAL A 28 -14.85 -7.40 -37.59
CA VAL A 28 -14.62 -7.16 -36.16
C VAL A 28 -15.98 -6.93 -35.47
N PRO A 29 -16.31 -7.68 -34.40
CA PRO A 29 -17.68 -7.73 -33.88
C PRO A 29 -18.05 -6.55 -32.96
N MET A 30 -17.07 -5.76 -32.51
CA MET A 30 -17.26 -4.62 -31.61
C MET A 30 -16.10 -3.64 -31.74
N ASP A 31 -16.32 -2.39 -31.37
CA ASP A 31 -15.27 -1.39 -31.31
C ASP A 31 -14.45 -1.48 -30.01
N ALA A 32 -13.39 -0.68 -29.92
CA ALA A 32 -12.51 -0.65 -28.74
C ALA A 32 -13.26 -0.24 -27.47
N HIS A 33 -14.26 0.63 -27.58
CA HIS A 33 -15.01 1.13 -26.43
C HIS A 33 -15.84 0.01 -25.79
N ASP A 34 -16.64 -0.68 -26.61
CA ASP A 34 -17.45 -1.81 -26.17
C ASP A 34 -16.59 -2.98 -25.69
N PHE A 35 -15.45 -3.20 -26.33
CA PHE A 35 -14.50 -4.24 -25.91
C PHE A 35 -13.92 -3.96 -24.53
N TYR A 36 -13.39 -2.76 -24.27
CA TYR A 36 -12.83 -2.40 -22.95
C TYR A 36 -13.89 -2.42 -21.85
N PHE A 37 -15.11 -1.97 -22.17
CA PHE A 37 -16.23 -2.02 -21.24
C PHE A 37 -16.57 -3.47 -20.86
N GLY A 38 -16.70 -4.36 -21.85
CA GLY A 38 -16.94 -5.79 -21.62
C GLY A 38 -15.79 -6.48 -20.89
N LEU A 39 -14.54 -6.09 -21.17
CA LEU A 39 -13.34 -6.63 -20.54
C LEU A 39 -13.34 -6.34 -19.03
N ARG A 40 -13.63 -5.10 -18.63
CA ARG A 40 -13.74 -4.69 -17.21
C ARG A 40 -14.88 -5.36 -16.46
N GLN A 41 -15.98 -5.66 -17.15
CA GLN A 41 -17.13 -6.33 -16.52
C GLN A 41 -16.91 -7.82 -16.28
N ARG A 42 -16.14 -8.48 -17.16
CA ARG A 42 -16.00 -9.95 -17.17
C ARG A 42 -14.70 -10.44 -16.57
N PHE A 43 -13.65 -9.62 -16.60
CA PHE A 43 -12.32 -10.01 -16.17
C PHE A 43 -11.81 -9.08 -15.07
N PRO A 44 -11.36 -9.65 -13.93
CA PRO A 44 -10.72 -8.88 -12.88
C PRO A 44 -9.42 -8.24 -13.34
N GLU A 45 -9.26 -6.97 -12.99
CA GLU A 45 -8.09 -6.15 -13.29
C GLU A 45 -7.10 -6.12 -12.12
N ARG A 46 -5.81 -6.25 -12.40
CA ARG A 46 -4.70 -6.06 -11.45
C ARG A 46 -3.54 -5.37 -12.16
N ASP A 47 -3.06 -4.27 -11.61
CA ASP A 47 -1.91 -3.52 -12.15
C ASP A 47 -2.05 -3.17 -13.65
N GLY A 48 -3.26 -2.81 -14.08
CA GLY A 48 -3.56 -2.48 -15.48
C GLY A 48 -3.68 -3.70 -16.43
N MET A 49 -3.55 -4.91 -15.90
CA MET A 49 -3.66 -6.16 -16.64
C MET A 49 -4.96 -6.91 -16.30
N TYR A 50 -5.49 -7.67 -17.27
CA TYR A 50 -6.70 -8.46 -17.12
C TYR A 50 -6.38 -9.96 -17.01
N PHE A 51 -7.06 -10.62 -16.07
CA PHE A 51 -6.80 -12.02 -15.73
C PHE A 51 -8.09 -12.84 -15.77
N LEU A 52 -7.94 -14.14 -16.04
CA LEU A 52 -9.02 -15.08 -15.78
C LEU A 52 -9.22 -15.24 -14.26
N PRO A 53 -10.46 -15.49 -13.77
CA PRO A 53 -10.73 -15.60 -12.33
C PRO A 53 -9.86 -16.62 -11.57
N ASP A 54 -9.50 -17.74 -12.21
CA ASP A 54 -8.61 -18.77 -11.69
C ASP A 54 -7.13 -18.33 -11.63
N GLN A 55 -6.73 -17.40 -12.49
CA GLN A 55 -5.36 -16.86 -12.55
C GLN A 55 -5.13 -15.71 -11.57
N VAL A 56 -6.20 -15.02 -11.14
CA VAL A 56 -6.11 -13.90 -10.18
C VAL A 56 -5.50 -14.35 -8.87
N SER A 57 -5.97 -15.45 -8.29
CA SER A 57 -5.46 -15.93 -7.00
C SER A 57 -3.97 -16.27 -7.06
N VAL A 58 -3.50 -16.79 -8.20
CA VAL A 58 -2.08 -17.11 -8.44
C VAL A 58 -1.25 -15.83 -8.59
N TYR A 59 -1.78 -14.83 -9.31
CA TYR A 59 -1.12 -13.54 -9.46
C TYR A 59 -1.08 -12.76 -8.15
N ASP A 60 -2.19 -12.67 -7.42
CA ASP A 60 -2.30 -12.02 -6.12
C ASP A 60 -1.35 -12.68 -5.09
N ALA A 61 -1.21 -14.02 -5.10
CA ALA A 61 -0.24 -14.73 -4.26
C ALA A 61 1.22 -14.44 -4.65
N LYS A 62 1.53 -14.37 -5.96
CA LYS A 62 2.87 -13.98 -6.44
C LYS A 62 3.18 -12.53 -6.10
N ARG A 63 2.20 -11.64 -6.24
CA ARG A 63 2.34 -10.22 -5.88
C ARG A 63 2.58 -10.07 -4.40
N LEU A 64 1.81 -10.75 -3.56
CA LEU A 64 2.03 -10.76 -2.12
C LEU A 64 3.44 -11.27 -1.78
N ARG A 65 3.91 -12.32 -2.47
CA ARG A 65 5.25 -12.87 -2.27
C ARG A 65 6.38 -11.93 -2.73
N GLU A 66 6.21 -11.25 -3.85
CA GLU A 66 7.16 -10.26 -4.36
C GLU A 66 7.16 -8.99 -3.50
N ASP A 67 6.00 -8.54 -3.02
CA ASP A 67 5.88 -7.45 -2.06
C ASP A 67 6.54 -7.84 -0.72
N LEU A 68 6.41 -9.11 -0.28
CA LEU A 68 7.13 -9.67 0.88
C LEU A 68 8.64 -9.84 0.63
N ASN A 69 9.08 -10.05 -0.62
CA ASN A 69 10.50 -10.18 -0.98
C ASN A 69 11.18 -8.82 -1.14
N GLU A 70 10.51 -7.81 -1.69
CA GLU A 70 10.98 -6.41 -1.70
C GLU A 70 11.05 -5.82 -0.27
N GLN A 71 10.33 -6.43 0.69
CA GLN A 71 10.35 -6.14 2.12
C GLN A 71 11.55 -6.73 2.90
N MET A 72 12.52 -7.39 2.24
CA MET A 72 13.77 -7.83 2.87
C MET A 72 14.77 -6.67 3.03
N SER A 73 14.34 -5.55 3.60
CA SER A 73 15.28 -4.59 4.20
C SER A 73 15.67 -5.11 5.59
N PHE A 74 16.96 -5.30 5.81
CA PHE A 74 17.51 -5.51 7.16
C PHE A 74 17.46 -4.23 7.99
N PHE A 75 17.45 -3.06 7.31
CA PHE A 75 17.49 -1.75 7.95
C PHE A 75 16.10 -1.17 8.18
N ILE A 76 16.01 -0.40 9.26
CA ILE A 76 14.82 0.38 9.63
C ILE A 76 14.92 1.75 8.98
N LEU A 77 14.10 2.00 7.98
CA LEU A 77 14.08 3.24 7.17
C LEU A 77 12.86 4.10 7.48
N ASP A 78 11.73 3.45 7.73
CA ASP A 78 10.41 4.00 7.99
C ASP A 78 9.65 3.15 9.03
N GLU A 79 8.44 3.57 9.41
CA GLU A 79 7.67 2.82 10.41
C GLU A 79 7.28 1.41 9.92
N ARG A 80 7.00 1.24 8.62
CA ARG A 80 6.61 -0.07 8.06
C ARG A 80 7.76 -1.08 8.20
N SER A 81 8.98 -0.68 7.86
CA SER A 81 10.19 -1.50 8.06
C SER A 81 10.52 -1.68 9.54
N ALA A 82 10.26 -0.69 10.40
CA ALA A 82 10.38 -0.84 11.87
C ALA A 82 9.46 -1.94 12.42
N ILE A 83 8.18 -1.95 12.02
CA ILE A 83 7.21 -2.96 12.44
C ILE A 83 7.63 -4.34 11.95
N GLN A 84 8.09 -4.47 10.71
CA GLN A 84 8.57 -5.76 10.17
C GLN A 84 9.82 -6.26 10.89
N TRP A 85 10.76 -5.37 11.19
CA TRP A 85 11.94 -5.70 11.99
C TRP A 85 11.52 -6.20 13.38
N LEU A 86 10.61 -5.47 14.06
CA LEU A 86 10.09 -5.86 15.38
C LEU A 86 9.30 -7.17 15.34
N GLN A 87 8.52 -7.45 14.29
CA GLN A 87 7.82 -8.72 14.15
C GLN A 87 8.78 -9.91 14.09
N ARG A 88 9.94 -9.74 13.45
CA ARG A 88 10.99 -10.77 13.42
C ARG A 88 11.67 -10.90 14.77
N GLU A 89 12.07 -9.78 15.36
CA GLU A 89 12.77 -9.75 16.67
C GLU A 89 11.89 -10.31 17.80
N LEU A 90 10.58 -10.02 17.78
CA LEU A 90 9.60 -10.43 18.79
C LEU A 90 8.96 -11.80 18.49
N SER A 91 9.51 -12.56 17.56
CA SER A 91 9.24 -14.00 17.47
C SER A 91 9.59 -14.72 18.77
N VAL A 92 10.54 -14.17 19.52
CA VAL A 92 10.84 -14.51 20.92
C VAL A 92 10.45 -13.31 21.80
N PRO A 93 9.64 -13.49 22.86
CA PRO A 93 9.25 -12.39 23.74
C PRO A 93 10.45 -11.73 24.44
N GLN A 94 10.58 -10.41 24.36
CA GLN A 94 11.72 -9.64 24.88
C GLN A 94 11.30 -8.34 25.57
N THR A 95 12.10 -7.86 26.53
CA THR A 95 11.78 -6.59 27.21
C THR A 95 12.20 -5.39 26.35
N TYR A 96 11.67 -4.20 26.67
CA TYR A 96 12.09 -2.97 26.00
C TYR A 96 13.60 -2.74 26.06
N GLN A 97 14.24 -3.09 27.18
CA GLN A 97 15.68 -2.91 27.39
C GLN A 97 16.52 -3.82 26.47
N ASP A 98 15.97 -4.99 26.09
CA ASP A 98 16.64 -5.92 25.18
C ASP A 98 16.49 -5.48 23.71
N ILE A 99 15.34 -4.89 23.37
CA ILE A 99 14.99 -4.49 22.00
C ILE A 99 15.68 -3.17 21.62
N GLN A 100 15.71 -2.20 22.54
CA GLN A 100 16.13 -0.83 22.24
C GLN A 100 17.55 -0.73 21.63
N PRO A 101 18.59 -1.38 22.18
CA PRO A 101 19.94 -1.28 21.60
C PRO A 101 19.99 -1.80 20.17
N LYS A 102 19.39 -2.98 19.92
CA LYS A 102 19.33 -3.61 18.60
C LYS A 102 18.57 -2.77 17.58
N PHE A 103 17.46 -2.16 18.01
CA PHE A 103 16.66 -1.28 17.16
C PHE A 103 17.46 -0.04 16.73
N LEU A 104 18.22 0.55 17.64
CA LEU A 104 19.04 1.74 17.35
C LEU A 104 20.23 1.42 16.43
N GLU A 105 20.79 0.21 16.50
CA GLU A 105 21.86 -0.23 15.59
C GLU A 105 21.39 -0.32 14.14
N GLU A 106 20.16 -0.78 13.92
CA GLU A 106 19.57 -0.99 12.59
C GLU A 106 18.85 0.24 12.03
N LEU A 107 18.72 1.32 12.82
CA LEU A 107 18.05 2.55 12.43
C LEU A 107 18.88 3.38 11.44
N LYS A 108 18.34 3.56 10.22
CA LYS A 108 18.90 4.39 9.15
C LYS A 108 17.83 5.38 8.66
N GLN A 109 17.48 6.35 9.52
CA GLN A 109 16.32 7.23 9.32
C GLN A 109 16.34 8.04 8.00
N PHE A 110 15.20 8.07 7.30
CA PHE A 110 14.97 8.92 6.13
C PHE A 110 14.67 10.40 6.49
N LYS A 111 15.04 11.32 5.60
CA LYS A 111 14.98 12.78 5.83
C LYS A 111 13.58 13.38 6.07
N TYR A 112 12.52 12.73 5.60
CA TYR A 112 11.14 13.27 5.63
C TYR A 112 10.20 12.51 6.58
N GLU A 113 10.66 11.39 7.16
CA GLU A 113 9.85 10.51 7.97
C GLU A 113 9.78 11.00 9.42
N LYS A 114 8.56 11.25 9.90
CA LYS A 114 8.27 11.38 11.33
C LYS A 114 8.18 9.98 11.94
N MET A 115 9.35 9.41 12.22
CA MET A 115 9.44 8.11 12.88
C MET A 115 8.82 8.19 14.29
N PRO A 116 7.83 7.35 14.64
CA PRO A 116 7.37 7.24 16.01
C PRO A 116 8.46 6.68 16.93
N GLU A 117 8.40 6.96 18.22
CA GLU A 117 9.34 6.37 19.18
C GLU A 117 9.15 4.84 19.21
N LEU A 118 10.23 4.08 19.48
CA LEU A 118 10.16 2.62 19.58
C LEU A 118 9.03 2.18 20.52
N ARG A 119 8.85 2.89 21.63
CA ARG A 119 7.79 2.58 22.60
C ARG A 119 6.39 2.74 21.99
N ASP A 120 6.16 3.80 21.21
CA ASP A 120 4.88 4.02 20.54
C ASP A 120 4.62 2.92 19.49
N ILE A 121 5.65 2.52 18.72
CA ILE A 121 5.53 1.42 17.75
C ILE A 121 5.16 0.12 18.46
N LEU A 122 5.80 -0.17 19.59
CA LEU A 122 5.50 -1.34 20.42
C LEU A 122 4.07 -1.32 20.95
N ASP A 123 3.67 -0.22 21.59
CA ASP A 123 2.33 -0.05 22.18
C ASP A 123 1.22 -0.10 21.10
N GLU A 124 1.51 0.28 19.84
CA GLU A 124 0.52 0.31 18.75
C GLU A 124 0.40 -0.99 17.95
N ASN A 125 1.41 -1.86 17.98
CA ASN A 125 1.47 -3.04 17.09
C ASN A 125 1.64 -4.37 17.84
N PHE A 126 2.01 -4.36 19.11
CA PHE A 126 2.37 -5.56 19.87
C PHE A 126 1.68 -5.58 21.24
N LEU A 127 1.80 -6.72 21.94
CA LEU A 127 1.31 -6.86 23.31
C LEU A 127 2.47 -7.07 24.28
N GLN A 128 2.25 -6.64 25.51
CA GLN A 128 3.19 -6.85 26.62
C GLN A 128 2.62 -7.91 27.58
N ASP A 129 3.46 -8.84 28.01
CA ASP A 129 3.10 -9.81 29.05
C ASP A 129 3.27 -9.22 30.46
N GLU A 130 2.87 -9.98 31.48
CA GLU A 130 2.96 -9.56 32.90
C GLU A 130 4.42 -9.32 33.36
N ALA A 131 5.39 -9.93 32.69
CA ALA A 131 6.81 -9.77 32.95
C ALA A 131 7.42 -8.57 32.19
N GLY A 132 6.61 -7.80 31.46
CA GLY A 132 7.07 -6.65 30.69
C GLY A 132 7.71 -6.99 29.35
N ARG A 133 7.53 -8.22 28.84
CA ARG A 133 8.06 -8.64 27.54
C ARG A 133 7.05 -8.43 26.43
N TRP A 134 7.51 -7.84 25.34
CA TRP A 134 6.76 -7.63 24.12
C TRP A 134 6.70 -8.90 23.28
N TYR A 135 5.57 -9.17 22.65
CA TYR A 135 5.36 -10.34 21.79
C TYR A 135 4.34 -10.06 20.68
N VAL A 136 4.39 -10.88 19.62
CA VAL A 136 3.41 -10.85 18.52
C VAL A 136 2.09 -11.48 18.97
N ALA A 137 1.00 -10.71 18.91
CA ALA A 137 -0.32 -11.17 19.33
C ALA A 137 -0.92 -12.20 18.36
N ASP A 138 -1.84 -13.04 18.84
CA ASP A 138 -2.64 -13.94 17.98
C ASP A 138 -3.65 -13.16 17.10
N VAL A 139 -4.10 -13.78 16.00
CA VAL A 139 -4.96 -13.17 14.97
C VAL A 139 -6.16 -12.41 15.52
N SER A 140 -6.83 -12.93 16.56
CA SER A 140 -8.00 -12.26 17.15
C SER A 140 -7.62 -10.94 17.86
N LYS A 141 -6.53 -10.93 18.61
CA LYS A 141 -6.06 -9.75 19.36
C LYS A 141 -5.41 -8.72 18.44
N GLN A 142 -4.78 -9.18 17.34
CA GLN A 142 -4.25 -8.29 16.30
C GLN A 142 -5.34 -7.42 15.66
N SER A 143 -6.53 -7.96 15.42
CA SER A 143 -7.63 -7.18 14.82
C SER A 143 -8.05 -6.00 15.68
N ASP A 144 -8.09 -6.16 17.01
CA ASP A 144 -8.47 -5.08 17.92
C ASP A 144 -7.36 -4.02 18.07
N LEU A 145 -6.09 -4.46 18.09
CA LEU A 145 -4.95 -3.56 18.02
C LEU A 145 -4.94 -2.76 16.71
N GLU A 146 -5.18 -3.40 15.57
CA GLU A 146 -5.22 -2.75 14.26
C GLU A 146 -6.31 -1.68 14.19
N LYS A 147 -7.50 -1.94 14.77
CA LYS A 147 -8.56 -0.92 14.86
C LYS A 147 -8.14 0.30 15.68
N LEU A 148 -7.50 0.07 16.84
CA LEU A 148 -7.00 1.15 17.70
C LEU A 148 -5.90 1.96 17.01
N ARG A 149 -4.94 1.27 16.38
CA ARG A 149 -3.87 1.89 15.59
C ARG A 149 -4.44 2.70 14.44
N THR A 150 -5.36 2.13 13.67
CA THR A 150 -6.02 2.82 12.56
C THR A 150 -6.70 4.11 13.04
N LYS A 151 -7.40 4.06 14.19
CA LYS A 151 -8.02 5.25 14.78
C LYS A 151 -7.00 6.33 15.13
N LYS A 152 -5.84 5.97 15.69
CA LYS A 152 -4.75 6.91 15.98
C LYS A 152 -4.16 7.52 14.70
N LEU A 153 -3.85 6.68 13.71
CA LEU A 153 -3.31 7.11 12.41
C LEU A 153 -4.25 8.08 11.70
N LEU A 154 -5.56 7.81 11.71
CA LEU A 154 -6.56 8.71 11.13
C LEU A 154 -6.66 10.04 11.87
N LYS A 155 -6.54 10.03 13.20
CA LYS A 155 -6.50 11.26 13.99
C LYS A 155 -5.30 12.12 13.61
N GLU A 156 -4.12 11.52 13.44
CA GLU A 156 -2.92 12.22 12.97
C GLU A 156 -3.07 12.69 11.52
N PHE A 157 -3.68 11.89 10.65
CA PHE A 157 -4.00 12.30 9.27
C PHE A 157 -4.90 13.52 9.22
N ASP A 158 -5.89 13.63 10.11
CA ASP A 158 -6.77 14.80 10.19
C ASP A 158 -5.99 16.09 10.52
N GLU A 159 -4.89 16.00 11.27
CA GLU A 159 -3.99 17.15 11.51
C GLU A 159 -3.34 17.62 10.19
N TYR A 160 -2.91 16.67 9.35
CA TYR A 160 -2.38 16.97 8.02
C TYR A 160 -3.45 17.57 7.11
N ARG A 161 -4.67 17.02 7.15
CA ARG A 161 -5.84 17.50 6.40
C ARG A 161 -6.18 18.95 6.71
N ASN A 162 -6.14 19.33 7.99
CA ASN A 162 -6.50 20.68 8.43
C ASN A 162 -5.42 21.73 8.14
N GLY A 163 -4.17 21.29 7.93
CA GLY A 163 -3.09 22.18 7.49
C GLY A 163 -3.25 22.64 6.03
N LYS A 164 -2.57 23.73 5.66
CA LYS A 164 -2.49 24.21 4.26
C LYS A 164 -1.07 24.26 3.70
N ALA A 165 -0.07 24.09 4.56
CA ALA A 165 1.33 24.16 4.16
C ALA A 165 1.83 22.81 3.60
N ARG A 166 2.92 22.86 2.82
CA ARG A 166 3.66 21.66 2.40
C ARG A 166 4.09 20.85 3.62
N LEU A 167 3.93 19.53 3.54
CA LEU A 167 4.31 18.59 4.59
C LEU A 167 5.80 18.30 4.48
N LYS A 168 6.59 18.82 5.43
CA LYS A 168 8.05 18.62 5.46
C LYS A 168 8.47 17.41 6.30
N ILE A 169 7.73 17.16 7.38
CA ILE A 169 7.93 16.05 8.31
C ILE A 169 6.54 15.52 8.60
N PHE A 170 6.32 14.24 8.33
CA PHE A 170 5.03 13.58 8.50
C PHE A 170 5.23 12.08 8.66
N ARG A 171 4.25 11.43 9.27
CA ARG A 171 4.23 9.98 9.46
C ARG A 171 3.62 9.33 8.21
N THR A 172 4.40 8.57 7.45
CA THR A 172 3.93 8.03 6.16
C THR A 172 2.78 7.05 6.33
N GLU A 173 2.76 6.27 7.42
CA GLU A 173 1.65 5.37 7.75
C GLU A 173 0.32 6.11 7.97
N ALA A 174 0.35 7.32 8.54
CA ALA A 174 -0.85 8.13 8.71
C ALA A 174 -1.39 8.62 7.36
N ILE A 175 -0.51 8.97 6.42
CA ILE A 175 -0.89 9.31 5.03
C ILE A 175 -1.53 8.10 4.34
N ARG A 176 -0.90 6.91 4.41
CA ARG A 176 -1.45 5.67 3.83
C ARG A 176 -2.83 5.33 4.40
N ALA A 177 -2.99 5.40 5.73
CA ALA A 177 -4.26 5.13 6.41
C ALA A 177 -5.34 6.15 6.00
N GLY A 178 -5.00 7.43 5.96
CA GLY A 178 -5.89 8.50 5.51
C GLY A 178 -6.31 8.34 4.06
N PHE A 179 -5.38 8.06 3.15
CA PHE A 179 -5.66 7.86 1.73
C PHE A 179 -6.57 6.66 1.49
N LYS A 180 -6.30 5.54 2.17
CA LYS A 180 -7.17 4.35 2.15
C LYS A 180 -8.60 4.69 2.60
N LYS A 181 -8.75 5.46 3.68
CA LYS A 181 -10.07 5.89 4.17
C LYS A 181 -10.76 6.83 3.18
N CYS A 182 -10.09 7.91 2.76
CA CYS A 182 -10.64 8.85 1.79
C CYS A 182 -11.06 8.16 0.50
N TRP A 183 -10.29 7.18 0.02
CA TRP A 183 -10.63 6.38 -1.16
C TRP A 183 -11.93 5.60 -0.95
N SER A 184 -12.07 4.92 0.19
CA SER A 184 -13.30 4.17 0.52
C SER A 184 -14.54 5.08 0.64
N GLU A 185 -14.35 6.33 1.07
CA GLU A 185 -15.39 7.35 1.22
C GLU A 185 -15.60 8.19 -0.05
N LYS A 186 -14.84 7.93 -1.13
CA LYS A 186 -14.82 8.69 -2.39
C LYS A 186 -14.44 10.17 -2.21
N ASP A 187 -13.70 10.49 -1.15
CA ASP A 187 -13.14 11.82 -0.90
C ASP A 187 -11.82 12.02 -1.66
N TYR A 188 -11.91 11.98 -2.99
CA TYR A 188 -10.75 12.12 -3.89
C TYR A 188 -10.08 13.49 -3.77
N LYS A 189 -10.89 14.52 -3.50
CA LYS A 189 -10.41 15.89 -3.30
C LYS A 189 -9.41 15.98 -2.16
N THR A 190 -9.66 15.29 -1.05
CA THR A 190 -8.72 15.29 0.08
C THR A 190 -7.42 14.55 -0.26
N ILE A 191 -7.49 13.44 -1.01
CA ILE A 191 -6.30 12.71 -1.48
C ILE A 191 -5.42 13.61 -2.34
N VAL A 192 -6.01 14.26 -3.36
CA VAL A 192 -5.28 15.16 -4.26
C VAL A 192 -4.67 16.33 -3.48
N SER A 193 -5.47 17.00 -2.64
CA SER A 193 -5.02 18.16 -1.86
C SER A 193 -3.85 17.83 -0.93
N ILE A 194 -3.84 16.64 -0.31
CA ILE A 194 -2.73 16.21 0.53
C ILE A 194 -1.54 15.76 -0.32
N GLY A 195 -1.78 15.03 -1.40
CA GLY A 195 -0.73 14.56 -2.33
C GLY A 195 0.11 15.71 -2.89
N GLU A 196 -0.50 16.81 -3.30
CA GLU A 196 0.18 18.03 -3.78
C GLU A 196 1.06 18.70 -2.71
N ARG A 197 0.79 18.43 -1.44
CA ARG A 197 1.54 18.98 -0.30
C ARG A 197 2.70 18.08 0.13
N LEU A 198 2.75 16.83 -0.34
CA LEU A 198 3.85 15.91 -0.06
C LEU A 198 5.10 16.26 -0.89
N PRO A 199 6.31 15.94 -0.40
CA PRO A 199 7.50 16.00 -1.23
C PRO A 199 7.39 15.01 -2.40
N GLU A 200 7.69 15.44 -3.62
CA GLU A 200 7.61 14.63 -4.84
C GLU A 200 8.33 13.29 -4.70
N LYS A 201 9.52 13.30 -4.06
CA LYS A 201 10.28 12.08 -3.80
C LYS A 201 9.50 11.05 -2.99
N VAL A 202 8.81 11.46 -1.92
CA VAL A 202 8.02 10.54 -1.09
C VAL A 202 6.80 10.05 -1.88
N LEU A 203 6.14 10.93 -2.61
CA LEU A 203 5.00 10.56 -3.46
C LEU A 203 5.39 9.50 -4.49
N GLN A 204 6.57 9.60 -5.11
CA GLN A 204 7.04 8.66 -6.13
C GLN A 204 7.61 7.35 -5.55
N GLU A 205 8.28 7.40 -4.39
CA GLU A 205 8.91 6.22 -3.77
C GLU A 205 7.86 5.31 -3.08
N ASP A 206 6.74 5.86 -2.63
CA ASP A 206 5.67 5.09 -2.01
C ASP A 206 4.59 4.70 -3.01
N ALA A 207 4.65 3.45 -3.49
CA ALA A 207 3.71 2.93 -4.48
C ALA A 207 2.24 3.00 -4.04
N SER A 208 1.94 2.90 -2.74
CA SER A 208 0.56 2.98 -2.24
C SER A 208 0.04 4.41 -2.29
N ILE A 209 0.84 5.37 -1.84
CA ILE A 209 0.48 6.78 -1.87
C ILE A 209 0.34 7.26 -3.32
N LEU A 210 1.29 6.91 -4.19
CA LEU A 210 1.26 7.23 -5.62
C LEU A 210 -0.03 6.73 -6.28
N MET A 211 -0.33 5.44 -6.09
CA MET A 211 -1.52 4.81 -6.65
C MET A 211 -2.81 5.53 -6.24
N TYR A 212 -2.98 5.87 -4.96
CA TYR A 212 -4.17 6.60 -4.51
C TYR A 212 -4.23 8.00 -5.13
N TYR A 213 -3.10 8.70 -5.21
CA TYR A 213 -3.02 10.04 -5.77
C TYR A 213 -3.38 10.09 -7.26
N ASP A 214 -2.74 9.26 -8.08
CA ASP A 214 -2.97 9.20 -9.54
C ASP A 214 -4.42 8.81 -9.86
N ASN A 215 -4.94 7.82 -9.14
CA ASN A 215 -6.33 7.39 -9.31
C ASN A 215 -7.31 8.47 -8.86
N ALA A 216 -7.01 9.21 -7.79
CA ALA A 216 -7.86 10.31 -7.32
C ALA A 216 -7.85 11.50 -8.30
N LEU A 217 -6.70 11.82 -8.90
CA LEU A 217 -6.60 12.82 -9.98
C LEU A 217 -7.51 12.47 -11.15
N THR A 218 -7.40 11.24 -11.66
CA THR A 218 -8.22 10.74 -12.77
C THR A 218 -9.73 10.88 -12.45
N ARG A 219 -10.13 10.56 -11.22
CA ARG A 219 -11.53 10.66 -10.76
C ARG A 219 -12.04 12.08 -10.53
N MET A 220 -11.17 13.08 -10.46
CA MET A 220 -11.55 14.49 -10.34
C MET A 220 -11.63 15.21 -11.70
N GLU A 221 -11.03 14.62 -12.74
CA GLU A 221 -11.09 15.12 -14.12
C GLU A 221 -12.34 14.64 -14.88
N ASP A 222 -12.99 13.57 -14.38
CA ASP A 222 -14.30 13.05 -14.80
C ASP A 222 -15.49 13.76 -14.11
#